data_AF-A0A1N7KEG3-F1
#
_entry.id   AF-A0A1N7KEG3-F1
#
_cell.length_a   1.000
_cell.length_b   1.000
_cell.length_c   1.000
_cell.angle_alpha   90.00
_cell.angle_beta   90.00
_cell.angle_gamma   90.00
#
_symmetry.space_group_name_H-M   'P 1'
#
loop_
_entity.id
_entity.type
_entity.pdbx_description
1 polymer ?
#
loop_
_entity_poly.entity_id
_entity_poly.type
_entity_poly.pdbx_seq_one_letter_code
_entity_poly.pdbx_strand_id
1 'polypeptide(L)'
;MLPGGFTRTLYVYDDSPFQSASEGDSIYVEFFPGEAVLRSKKSGATVDTRQENAVCYLHRGQPVGVTFSSNADLKLAHEKGIRLIAKAIVGKPLADHGGIRGLTLHLPEGYDTTRKMIQSYEFYQQVPQEAERISFNEWDEEDFAQLSDREHWAFKNARLDYLPVPASSSAKPHIQASSEDGTKIFRLTARNNAYRPIAAALESSENFAVLADRRIASNGITGYEITLMHW
;
A
#
# COMPACT_ATOMS: atom_id res chain seq x y z
N MET A 1 4.87 -14.36 -7.72
CA MET A 1 5.87 -14.64 -6.66
C MET A 1 6.31 -13.31 -6.13
N LEU A 2 6.15 -13.05 -4.83
CA LEU A 2 6.55 -11.77 -4.24
C LEU A 2 7.93 -11.93 -3.59
N PRO A 3 8.87 -10.99 -3.83
CA PRO A 3 10.23 -11.03 -3.29
C PRO A 3 10.24 -10.77 -1.77
N GLY A 4 11.37 -11.03 -1.13
CA GLY A 4 11.48 -11.27 0.31
C GLY A 4 10.96 -10.16 1.23
N GLY A 5 9.97 -10.50 2.04
CA GLY A 5 9.49 -9.66 3.16
C GLY A 5 10.37 -9.77 4.42
N PHE A 6 10.15 -8.85 5.37
CA PHE A 6 10.75 -8.94 6.70
C PHE A 6 10.08 -10.07 7.49
N THR A 7 10.88 -11.07 7.86
CA THR A 7 10.48 -12.19 8.71
C THR A 7 10.31 -11.70 10.15
N ARG A 8 9.10 -11.83 10.71
CA ARG A 8 8.84 -11.64 12.15
C ARG A 8 8.29 -12.90 12.76
N THR A 9 8.65 -13.19 14.01
CA THR A 9 8.04 -14.30 14.75
C THR A 9 6.75 -13.80 15.42
N LEU A 10 5.61 -14.35 15.00
CA LEU A 10 4.37 -14.28 15.74
C LEU A 10 4.39 -15.35 16.83
N TYR A 11 4.40 -14.90 18.07
CA TYR A 11 4.32 -15.75 19.25
C TYR A 11 2.85 -16.09 19.47
N VAL A 12 2.46 -17.35 19.25
CA VAL A 12 1.06 -17.79 19.33
C VAL A 12 0.71 -18.13 20.78
N TYR A 13 -0.20 -17.35 21.36
CA TYR A 13 -0.70 -17.51 22.72
C TYR A 13 -1.97 -18.37 22.76
N ASP A 14 -2.73 -18.42 21.66
CA ASP A 14 -3.82 -19.38 21.44
C ASP A 14 -3.63 -20.12 20.11
N ASP A 15 -3.20 -21.38 20.20
CA ASP A 15 -2.97 -22.23 19.02
C ASP A 15 -4.17 -23.12 18.66
N SER A 16 -5.31 -22.97 19.36
CA SER A 16 -6.54 -23.73 19.07
C SER A 16 -6.96 -23.65 17.59
N PRO A 17 -6.89 -22.48 16.92
CA PRO A 17 -7.25 -22.37 15.50
C PRO A 17 -6.27 -23.06 14.54
N PHE A 18 -5.09 -23.46 15.01
CA PHE A 18 -4.00 -23.99 14.21
C PHE A 18 -3.64 -25.44 14.55
N GLN A 19 -4.48 -26.13 15.34
CA GLN A 19 -4.21 -27.50 15.78
C GLN A 19 -4.09 -28.48 14.59
N SER A 20 -4.85 -28.25 13.52
CA SER A 20 -4.79 -29.06 12.29
C SER A 20 -3.73 -28.58 11.29
N ALA A 21 -3.03 -27.48 11.56
CA ALA A 21 -2.06 -26.91 10.64
C ALA A 21 -0.70 -27.60 10.75
N SER A 22 -0.15 -28.01 9.61
CA SER A 22 1.16 -28.63 9.47
C SER A 22 2.26 -27.56 9.36
N GLU A 23 3.50 -27.95 9.65
CA GLU A 23 4.67 -27.09 9.39
C GLU A 23 4.72 -26.73 7.90
N GLY A 24 4.92 -25.44 7.60
CA GLY A 24 4.91 -24.90 6.24
C GLY A 24 3.56 -24.40 5.74
N ASP A 25 2.46 -24.68 6.45
CA ASP A 25 1.14 -24.18 6.06
C ASP A 25 1.08 -22.65 6.07
N SER A 26 0.32 -22.10 5.11
CA SER A 26 0.09 -20.67 4.99
C SER A 26 -1.25 -20.28 5.64
N ILE A 27 -1.19 -19.31 6.55
CA ILE A 27 -2.34 -18.80 7.30
C ILE A 27 -2.40 -17.29 7.14
N TYR A 28 -3.59 -16.72 7.09
CA TYR A 28 -3.78 -15.26 7.07
C TYR A 28 -4.21 -14.78 8.44
N VAL A 29 -3.52 -13.76 8.94
CA VAL A 29 -3.84 -13.09 10.20
C VAL A 29 -4.07 -11.62 9.95
N GLU A 30 -4.97 -11.04 10.72
CA GLU A 30 -5.31 -9.63 10.68
C GLU A 30 -4.68 -8.92 11.88
N PHE A 31 -4.25 -7.67 11.70
CA PHE A 31 -3.76 -6.88 12.82
C PHE A 31 -4.90 -6.52 13.77
N PHE A 32 -4.76 -6.85 15.06
CA PHE A 32 -5.65 -6.34 16.10
C PHE A 32 -5.19 -4.93 16.49
N PRO A 33 -6.11 -3.96 16.42
CA PRO A 33 -5.71 -2.57 16.54
C PRO A 33 -5.83 -1.97 17.93
N GLY A 34 -6.63 -2.60 18.78
CA GLY A 34 -6.79 -2.19 20.15
C GLY A 34 -5.63 -2.69 21.00
N GLU A 35 -5.71 -2.35 22.27
CA GLU A 35 -4.86 -2.97 23.26
C GLU A 35 -5.49 -4.28 23.71
N ALA A 36 -4.66 -5.30 23.85
CA ALA A 36 -5.06 -6.62 24.27
C ALA A 36 -4.12 -7.10 25.37
N VAL A 37 -4.72 -7.81 26.33
CA VAL A 37 -3.97 -8.65 27.25
C VAL A 37 -4.18 -10.08 26.80
N LEU A 38 -3.12 -10.73 26.33
CA LEU A 38 -3.18 -12.13 25.89
C LEU A 38 -2.51 -12.99 26.95
N ARG A 39 -3.17 -14.10 27.31
CA ARG A 39 -2.60 -15.13 28.17
C ARG A 39 -2.42 -16.41 27.38
N SER A 40 -1.19 -16.92 27.37
CA SER A 40 -0.82 -18.15 26.69
C SER A 40 -1.56 -19.33 27.30
N LYS A 41 -2.31 -20.07 26.50
CA LYS A 41 -2.98 -21.31 26.94
C LYS A 41 -2.00 -22.43 27.28
N LYS A 42 -0.77 -22.36 26.79
CA LYS A 42 0.27 -23.39 27.00
C LYS A 42 1.17 -23.09 28.20
N SER A 43 1.75 -21.90 28.23
CA SER A 43 2.75 -21.52 29.25
C SER A 43 2.15 -20.72 30.40
N GLY A 44 0.92 -20.20 30.25
CA GLY A 44 0.31 -19.28 31.23
C GLY A 44 0.89 -17.86 31.21
N ALA A 45 1.95 -17.62 30.42
CA ALA A 45 2.57 -16.31 30.25
C ALA A 45 1.54 -15.29 29.76
N THR A 46 1.65 -14.05 30.23
CA THR A 46 0.74 -12.97 29.85
C THR A 46 1.54 -11.88 29.16
N VAL A 47 0.97 -11.30 28.10
CA VAL A 47 1.50 -10.12 27.42
C VAL A 47 0.45 -9.02 27.44
N ASP A 48 0.83 -7.82 27.86
CA ASP A 48 0.03 -6.61 27.71
C ASP A 48 0.60 -5.79 26.55
N THR A 49 -0.15 -5.71 25.45
CA THR A 49 0.31 -5.01 24.24
C THR A 49 0.59 -3.52 24.47
N ARG A 50 -0.06 -2.90 25.47
CA ARG A 50 0.18 -1.50 25.83
C ARG A 50 1.55 -1.33 26.49
N GLN A 51 1.93 -2.25 27.37
CA GLN A 51 3.15 -2.15 28.18
C GLN A 51 4.38 -2.68 27.46
N GLU A 52 4.22 -3.68 26.60
CA GLU A 52 5.33 -4.46 26.05
C GLU A 52 5.68 -4.12 24.59
N ASN A 53 5.17 -2.99 24.06
CA ASN A 53 5.36 -2.60 22.65
C ASN A 53 5.04 -3.74 21.69
N ALA A 54 3.94 -4.44 21.95
CA ALA A 54 3.52 -5.58 21.16
C ALA A 54 2.28 -5.25 20.32
N VAL A 55 2.14 -5.96 19.21
CA VAL A 55 0.98 -5.86 18.32
C VAL A 55 0.29 -7.21 18.31
N CYS A 56 -1.01 -7.21 18.62
CA CYS A 56 -1.82 -8.42 18.61
C CYS A 56 -2.30 -8.73 17.18
N TYR A 57 -2.50 -10.01 16.90
CA TYR A 57 -3.04 -10.51 15.63
C TYR A 57 -4.27 -11.37 15.87
N LEU A 58 -5.21 -11.24 14.96
CA LEU A 58 -6.45 -11.99 14.89
C LEU A 58 -6.37 -13.06 13.82
N HIS A 59 -6.93 -14.23 14.09
CA HIS A 59 -7.29 -15.21 13.06
C HIS A 59 -8.81 -15.34 13.05
N ARG A 60 -9.46 -14.99 11.93
CA ARG A 60 -10.93 -15.01 11.79
C ARG A 60 -11.64 -14.27 12.93
N GLY A 61 -11.11 -13.10 13.31
CA GLY A 61 -11.67 -12.25 14.38
C GLY A 61 -11.28 -12.65 15.80
N GLN A 62 -10.54 -13.74 16.02
CA GLN A 62 -10.13 -14.20 17.35
C GLN A 62 -8.65 -13.89 17.61
N PRO A 63 -8.27 -13.30 18.77
CA PRO A 63 -6.88 -13.06 19.13
C PRO A 63 -6.08 -14.36 19.21
N VAL A 64 -4.95 -14.44 18.51
CA VAL A 64 -4.11 -15.65 18.47
C VAL A 64 -2.71 -15.46 18.99
N GLY A 65 -2.15 -14.25 18.90
CA GLY A 65 -0.76 -14.03 19.28
C GLY A 65 -0.30 -12.59 19.10
N VAL A 66 0.98 -12.38 19.37
CA VAL A 66 1.62 -11.07 19.28
C VAL A 66 2.95 -11.09 18.54
N THR A 67 3.32 -9.96 17.95
CA THR A 67 4.72 -9.62 17.63
C THR A 67 5.21 -8.52 18.56
N PHE A 68 6.46 -8.61 19.00
CA PHE A 68 7.10 -7.54 19.77
C PHE A 68 7.75 -6.54 18.81
N SER A 69 7.07 -5.43 18.54
CA SER A 69 7.56 -4.28 17.80
C SER A 69 6.58 -3.12 17.93
N SER A 70 7.07 -1.92 18.25
CA SER A 70 6.30 -0.70 18.03
C SER A 70 6.30 -0.38 16.54
N ASN A 71 5.12 -0.38 15.90
CA ASN A 71 4.99 0.20 14.57
C ASN A 71 3.84 1.19 14.60
N ALA A 72 4.18 2.48 14.73
CA ALA A 72 3.22 3.58 14.77
C ALA A 72 2.29 3.56 13.55
N ASP A 73 2.76 3.05 12.41
CA ASP A 73 1.99 3.00 11.17
C ASP A 73 0.92 1.92 11.19
N LEU A 74 1.12 0.81 11.90
CA LEU A 74 0.07 -0.19 12.09
C LEU A 74 -1.09 0.37 12.91
N LYS A 75 -0.78 1.15 13.96
CA LYS A 75 -1.78 1.85 14.77
C LYS A 75 -2.51 2.90 13.93
N LEU A 76 -1.76 3.72 13.20
CA LEU A 76 -2.32 4.77 12.34
C LEU A 76 -3.20 4.21 11.21
N ALA A 77 -2.77 3.12 10.56
CA ALA A 77 -3.56 2.44 9.53
C ALA A 77 -4.92 2.01 10.09
N HIS A 78 -4.93 1.44 11.30
CA HIS A 78 -6.20 1.12 11.93
C HIS A 78 -7.04 2.34 12.32
N GLU A 79 -6.45 3.38 12.92
CA GLU A 79 -7.21 4.61 13.26
C GLU A 79 -7.96 5.17 12.04
N LYS A 80 -7.41 4.91 10.85
CA LYS A 80 -7.98 5.23 9.55
C LYS A 80 -8.91 4.15 8.96
N GLY A 81 -9.26 3.10 9.71
CA GLY A 81 -10.13 2.01 9.25
C GLY A 81 -9.50 1.06 8.23
N ILE A 82 -8.17 1.12 8.02
CA ILE A 82 -7.47 0.28 7.06
C ILE A 82 -7.19 -1.08 7.71
N ARG A 83 -7.83 -2.13 7.19
CA ARG A 83 -7.61 -3.51 7.62
C ARG A 83 -6.32 -4.04 6.99
N LEU A 84 -5.34 -4.34 7.83
CA LEU A 84 -4.08 -4.94 7.40
C LEU A 84 -4.14 -6.45 7.60
N ILE A 85 -3.76 -7.22 6.57
CA ILE A 85 -3.72 -8.68 6.60
C ILE A 85 -2.28 -9.11 6.29
N ALA A 86 -1.73 -9.95 7.15
CA ALA A 86 -0.41 -10.55 6.99
C ALA A 86 -0.53 -12.05 6.69
N LYS A 87 0.42 -12.56 5.90
CA LYS A 87 0.58 -13.99 5.67
C LYS A 87 1.53 -14.55 6.72
N ALA A 88 1.12 -15.57 7.45
CA ALA A 88 1.93 -16.30 8.41
C ALA A 88 2.24 -17.71 7.87
N ILE A 89 3.49 -18.16 8.01
CA ILE A 89 3.91 -19.54 7.72
C ILE A 89 4.09 -20.28 9.05
N VAL A 90 3.52 -21.47 9.13
CA VAL A 90 3.58 -22.30 10.34
C VAL A 90 5.00 -22.83 10.56
N GLY A 91 5.60 -22.44 11.69
CA GLY A 91 6.91 -22.91 12.13
C GLY A 91 6.84 -23.95 13.25
N LYS A 92 8.02 -24.35 13.72
CA LYS A 92 8.18 -25.30 14.83
C LYS A 92 7.79 -24.67 16.18
N PRO A 93 7.37 -25.48 17.17
CA PRO A 93 7.23 -25.02 18.55
C PRO A 93 8.54 -24.45 19.10
N LEU A 94 8.43 -23.37 19.87
CA LEU A 94 9.56 -22.67 20.48
C LEU A 94 9.76 -23.18 21.91
N ALA A 95 10.78 -24.03 22.11
CA ALA A 95 11.06 -24.65 23.41
C ALA A 95 11.32 -23.62 24.52
N ASP A 96 12.13 -22.60 24.24
CA ASP A 96 12.52 -21.55 25.18
C ASP A 96 11.35 -20.63 25.60
N HIS A 97 10.21 -20.76 24.93
CA HIS A 97 8.99 -19.99 25.21
C HIS A 97 7.85 -20.87 25.75
N GLY A 98 8.18 -22.00 26.40
CA GLY A 98 7.20 -22.91 26.98
C GLY A 98 6.43 -23.71 25.93
N GLY A 99 7.04 -23.98 24.77
CA GLY A 99 6.44 -24.80 23.71
C GLY A 99 5.31 -24.13 22.93
N ILE A 100 5.18 -22.80 23.02
CA ILE A 100 4.27 -22.05 22.15
C ILE A 100 4.69 -22.19 20.69
N ARG A 101 3.71 -22.14 19.78
CA ARG A 101 4.00 -22.24 18.35
C ARG A 101 4.52 -20.89 17.85
N GLY A 102 5.65 -20.89 17.14
CA GLY A 102 6.11 -19.71 16.40
C GLY A 102 5.56 -19.75 14.98
N LEU A 103 4.92 -18.68 14.53
CA LEU A 103 4.61 -18.50 13.11
C LEU A 103 5.56 -17.45 12.52
N THR A 104 6.07 -17.70 11.33
CA THR A 104 6.84 -16.72 10.57
C THR A 104 5.88 -15.81 9.83
N LEU A 105 5.73 -14.57 10.28
CA LEU A 105 5.00 -13.55 9.57
C LEU A 105 5.83 -13.00 8.42
N HIS A 106 5.20 -13.02 7.26
CA HIS A 106 5.58 -12.24 6.09
C HIS A 106 4.62 -11.05 6.04
N LEU A 107 5.11 -9.91 6.50
CA LEU A 107 4.41 -8.64 6.34
C LEU A 107 4.45 -8.21 4.87
N PRO A 108 3.43 -7.50 4.36
CA PRO A 108 3.56 -6.71 3.14
C PRO A 108 4.80 -5.81 3.27
N GLU A 109 5.60 -5.67 2.20
CA GLU A 109 6.96 -5.13 2.22
C GLU A 109 7.12 -3.84 3.06
N GLY A 110 7.75 -3.96 4.23
CA GLY A 110 8.31 -2.82 4.96
C GLY A 110 7.32 -1.78 5.51
N TYR A 111 7.88 -0.85 6.27
CA TYR A 111 7.24 0.39 6.71
C TYR A 111 6.63 1.15 5.51
N ASP A 112 7.30 1.08 4.35
CA ASP A 112 6.91 1.78 3.12
C ASP A 112 5.58 1.30 2.55
N THR A 113 5.23 0.01 2.61
CA THR A 113 3.90 -0.43 2.10
C THR A 113 2.76 0.05 2.98
N THR A 114 2.91 -0.02 4.32
CA THR A 114 1.85 0.46 5.23
C THR A 114 1.72 1.98 5.15
N ARG A 115 2.84 2.71 5.10
CA ARG A 115 2.85 4.16 4.93
C ARG A 115 2.25 4.59 3.58
N LYS A 116 2.58 3.91 2.48
CA LYS A 116 1.96 4.12 1.15
C LYS A 116 0.46 3.87 1.18
N MET A 117 0.00 2.81 1.83
CA MET A 117 -1.44 2.54 2.01
C MET A 117 -2.14 3.65 2.80
N ILE A 118 -1.52 4.14 3.87
CA ILE A 118 -2.04 5.26 4.66
C ILE A 118 -2.11 6.53 3.80
N GLN A 119 -1.02 6.87 3.10
CA GLN A 119 -0.96 8.06 2.24
C GLN A 119 -2.01 8.01 1.12
N SER A 120 -2.15 6.84 0.48
CA SER A 120 -3.20 6.60 -0.52
C SER A 120 -4.59 6.78 0.08
N TYR A 121 -4.84 6.21 1.26
CA TYR A 121 -6.13 6.37 1.96
C TYR A 121 -6.42 7.83 2.32
N GLU A 122 -5.46 8.54 2.90
CA GLU A 122 -5.57 9.96 3.24
C GLU A 122 -5.83 10.82 2.00
N PHE A 123 -5.23 10.45 0.87
CA PHE A 123 -5.46 11.10 -0.40
C PHE A 123 -6.88 10.81 -0.93
N TYR A 124 -7.31 9.56 -0.92
CA TYR A 124 -8.66 9.18 -1.37
C TYR A 124 -9.76 9.81 -0.51
N GLN A 125 -9.55 10.05 0.78
CA GLN A 125 -10.52 10.78 1.62
C GLN A 125 -10.71 12.24 1.19
N GLN A 126 -9.74 12.80 0.46
CA GLN A 126 -9.78 14.17 -0.02
C GLN A 126 -10.40 14.29 -1.41
N VAL A 127 -10.61 13.17 -2.11
CA VAL A 127 -11.22 13.09 -3.44
C VAL A 127 -12.69 12.67 -3.28
N PRO A 128 -13.65 13.27 -4.01
CA PRO A 128 -15.05 12.86 -3.94
C PRO A 128 -15.24 11.38 -4.27
N GLN A 129 -16.25 10.75 -3.66
CA GLN A 129 -16.48 9.32 -3.80
C GLN A 129 -16.91 8.95 -5.23
N GLU A 130 -17.61 9.88 -5.88
CA GLU A 130 -18.09 9.84 -7.27
C GLU A 130 -16.99 10.04 -8.31
N ALA A 131 -15.77 10.41 -7.90
CA ALA A 131 -14.67 10.66 -8.84
C ALA A 131 -14.38 9.41 -9.69
N GLU A 132 -14.35 9.61 -11.00
CA GLU A 132 -13.96 8.59 -11.97
C GLU A 132 -12.45 8.39 -11.95
N ARG A 133 -12.00 7.18 -12.27
CA ARG A 133 -10.59 6.78 -12.16
C ARG A 133 -10.07 6.22 -13.47
N ILE A 134 -8.93 6.74 -13.92
CA ILE A 134 -8.21 6.27 -15.10
C ILE A 134 -6.79 5.90 -14.68
N SER A 135 -6.43 4.63 -14.80
CA SER A 135 -5.08 4.13 -14.46
C SER A 135 -4.28 3.78 -15.71
N PHE A 136 -3.01 4.20 -15.74
CA PHE A 136 -2.10 3.98 -16.86
C PHE A 136 -0.65 4.04 -16.41
N ASN A 137 0.27 3.54 -17.24
CA ASN A 137 1.70 3.63 -16.96
C ASN A 137 2.33 4.72 -17.81
N GLU A 138 3.27 5.44 -17.21
CA GLU A 138 4.17 6.37 -17.88
C GLU A 138 5.61 6.00 -17.59
N TRP A 139 6.42 5.92 -18.64
CA TRP A 139 7.77 5.35 -18.59
C TRP A 139 8.86 6.35 -18.97
N ASP A 140 8.48 7.59 -19.26
CA ASP A 140 9.42 8.63 -19.66
C ASP A 140 10.06 9.28 -18.42
N GLU A 141 11.24 8.81 -18.04
CA GLU A 141 11.96 9.28 -16.85
C GLU A 141 12.21 10.81 -16.86
N GLU A 142 12.35 11.43 -18.05
CA GLU A 142 12.52 12.87 -18.17
C GLU A 142 11.25 13.63 -17.75
N ASP A 143 10.08 13.04 -17.98
CA ASP A 143 8.80 13.64 -17.61
C ASP A 143 8.60 13.71 -16.09
N PHE A 144 9.30 12.86 -15.35
CA PHE A 144 9.26 12.77 -13.87
C PHE A 144 10.56 13.20 -13.18
N ALA A 145 11.48 13.89 -13.87
CA ALA A 145 12.80 14.18 -13.32
C ALA A 145 12.76 14.85 -11.93
N GLN A 146 11.81 15.77 -11.72
CA GLN A 146 11.59 16.49 -10.44
C GLN A 146 10.97 15.62 -9.33
N LEU A 147 10.44 14.45 -9.68
CA LEU A 147 9.76 13.50 -8.78
C LEU A 147 10.52 12.16 -8.70
N SER A 148 11.68 12.05 -9.37
CA SER A 148 12.44 10.82 -9.54
C SER A 148 13.10 10.30 -8.25
N ASP A 149 13.10 11.06 -7.17
CA ASP A 149 13.54 10.62 -5.85
C ASP A 149 12.41 9.96 -5.04
N ARG A 150 11.15 10.08 -5.49
CA ARG A 150 9.97 9.64 -4.75
C ARG A 150 9.42 8.33 -5.28
N GLU A 151 9.26 7.34 -4.41
CA GLU A 151 8.58 6.09 -4.78
C GLU A 151 7.06 6.22 -4.90
N HIS A 152 6.47 7.18 -4.20
CA HIS A 152 5.04 7.42 -4.16
C HIS A 152 4.78 8.92 -4.02
N TRP A 153 3.79 9.45 -4.75
CA TRP A 153 3.41 10.86 -4.67
C TRP A 153 1.96 11.09 -5.11
N ALA A 154 1.37 12.18 -4.62
CA ALA A 154 -0.02 12.51 -4.88
C ALA A 154 -0.23 14.03 -5.00
N PHE A 155 -1.13 14.46 -5.88
CA PHE A 155 -1.49 15.86 -6.14
C PHE A 155 -3.00 16.01 -6.27
N LYS A 156 -3.63 16.81 -5.40
CA LYS A 156 -5.10 16.94 -5.32
C LYS A 156 -5.70 17.91 -6.34
N ASN A 157 -4.89 18.86 -6.82
CA ASN A 157 -5.28 19.93 -7.76
C ASN A 157 -4.35 19.91 -8.97
N ALA A 158 -4.31 18.77 -9.66
CA ALA A 158 -3.55 18.69 -10.90
C ALA A 158 -4.26 19.50 -11.99
N ARG A 159 -3.48 20.26 -12.76
CA ARG A 159 -3.94 20.93 -13.97
C ARG A 159 -3.51 20.11 -15.16
N LEU A 160 -4.44 19.82 -16.06
CA LEU A 160 -4.16 19.15 -17.33
C LEU A 160 -4.32 20.15 -18.47
N ASP A 161 -3.33 20.23 -19.35
CA ASP A 161 -3.37 21.09 -20.54
C ASP A 161 -2.88 20.35 -21.78
N TYR A 162 -3.46 20.68 -22.93
CA TYR A 162 -2.92 20.26 -24.22
C TYR A 162 -1.63 21.03 -24.53
N LEU A 163 -0.57 20.29 -24.83
CA LEU A 163 0.67 20.87 -25.33
C LEU A 163 0.48 21.34 -26.78
N PRO A 164 1.03 22.51 -27.15
CA PRO A 164 0.87 23.07 -28.48
C PRO A 164 1.50 22.17 -29.54
N VAL A 165 0.80 22.02 -30.65
CA VAL A 165 1.28 21.31 -31.85
C VAL A 165 1.62 22.36 -32.91
N PRO A 166 2.74 22.23 -33.65
CA PRO A 166 3.05 23.12 -34.75
C PRO A 166 1.88 23.21 -35.74
N ALA A 167 1.54 24.41 -36.21
CA ALA A 167 0.34 24.66 -37.03
C ALA A 167 0.27 23.82 -38.33
N SER A 168 1.41 23.34 -38.83
CA SER A 168 1.51 22.49 -40.02
C SER A 168 1.45 20.98 -39.73
N SER A 169 1.37 20.58 -38.47
CA SER A 169 1.39 19.17 -38.05
C SER A 169 -0.03 18.64 -37.83
N SER A 170 -0.29 17.44 -38.37
CA SER A 170 -1.52 16.68 -38.13
C SER A 170 -1.44 15.79 -36.88
N ALA A 171 -0.36 15.92 -36.09
CA ALA A 171 -0.19 15.16 -34.86
C ALA A 171 -1.25 15.58 -33.82
N LYS A 172 -1.76 14.60 -33.08
CA LYS A 172 -2.58 14.87 -31.91
C LYS A 172 -1.71 15.54 -30.82
N PRO A 173 -2.22 16.57 -30.13
CA PRO A 173 -1.50 17.18 -29.02
C PRO A 173 -1.22 16.15 -27.92
N HIS A 174 -0.12 16.32 -27.21
CA HIS A 174 0.10 15.59 -25.96
C HIS A 174 -0.62 16.32 -24.83
N ILE A 175 -0.89 15.65 -23.72
CA ILE A 175 -1.48 16.27 -22.53
C ILE A 175 -0.40 16.33 -21.45
N GLN A 176 -0.18 17.49 -20.85
CA GLN A 176 0.69 17.63 -19.69
C GLN A 176 -0.15 17.78 -18.43
N ALA A 177 0.18 17.02 -17.40
CA ALA A 177 -0.29 17.27 -16.05
C ALA A 177 0.78 18.04 -15.27
N SER A 178 0.35 19.08 -14.56
CA SER A 178 1.15 19.89 -13.67
C SER A 178 0.45 20.05 -12.33
N SER A 179 1.19 20.18 -11.25
CA SER A 179 0.65 20.56 -9.94
C SER A 179 0.30 22.04 -9.91
N GLU A 180 -0.40 22.46 -8.86
CA GLU A 180 -0.83 23.85 -8.65
C GLU A 180 0.34 24.84 -8.60
N ASP A 181 1.51 24.41 -8.11
CA ASP A 181 2.76 25.19 -8.08
C ASP A 181 3.57 25.10 -9.39
N GLY A 182 3.06 24.41 -10.40
CA GLY A 182 3.66 24.31 -11.74
C GLY A 182 4.69 23.19 -11.90
N THR A 183 4.93 22.35 -10.89
CA THR A 183 5.75 21.14 -11.06
C THR A 183 5.10 20.23 -12.10
N LYS A 184 5.91 19.79 -13.06
CA LYS A 184 5.48 18.82 -14.08
C LYS A 184 5.27 17.46 -13.42
N ILE A 185 4.08 16.91 -13.58
CA ILE A 185 3.69 15.62 -13.03
C ILE A 185 3.91 14.51 -14.05
N PHE A 186 3.31 14.61 -15.24
CA PHE A 186 3.56 13.70 -16.37
C PHE A 186 3.25 14.39 -17.70
N ARG A 187 3.68 13.78 -18.80
CA ARG A 187 3.21 14.11 -20.15
C ARG A 187 2.67 12.86 -20.83
N LEU A 188 1.37 12.83 -21.02
CA LEU A 188 0.64 11.76 -21.68
C LEU A 188 0.75 11.92 -23.19
N THR A 189 1.47 11.02 -23.83
CA THR A 189 1.58 11.03 -25.29
C THR A 189 0.26 10.59 -25.95
N ALA A 190 0.01 11.08 -27.17
CA ALA A 190 -1.19 10.71 -27.93
C ALA A 190 -1.27 9.22 -28.33
N ARG A 191 -0.19 8.47 -28.11
CA ARG A 191 -0.09 7.02 -28.34
C ARG A 191 -0.43 6.20 -27.10
N ASN A 192 -0.50 6.82 -25.93
CA ASN A 192 -0.89 6.15 -24.70
C ASN A 192 -2.36 5.70 -24.80
N ASN A 193 -2.67 4.50 -24.32
CA ASN A 193 -4.03 3.95 -24.34
C ASN A 193 -5.00 4.78 -23.50
N ALA A 194 -4.52 5.46 -22.47
CA ALA A 194 -5.31 6.37 -21.63
C ALA A 194 -5.52 7.75 -22.25
N TYR A 195 -4.92 8.08 -23.40
CA TYR A 195 -5.08 9.39 -24.03
C TYR A 195 -6.56 9.74 -24.29
N ARG A 196 -7.32 8.80 -24.86
CA ARG A 196 -8.72 9.02 -25.24
C ARG A 196 -9.63 9.28 -24.03
N PRO A 197 -9.62 8.45 -22.97
CA PRO A 197 -10.44 8.74 -21.78
C PRO A 197 -9.99 10.01 -21.06
N ILE A 198 -8.68 10.32 -20.99
CA ILE A 198 -8.19 11.55 -20.34
C ILE A 198 -8.59 12.80 -21.14
N ALA A 199 -8.54 12.74 -22.48
CA ALA A 199 -9.03 13.83 -23.32
C ALA A 199 -10.53 14.08 -23.12
N ALA A 200 -11.35 13.03 -22.93
CA ALA A 200 -12.76 13.18 -22.62
C ALA A 200 -13.00 13.75 -21.20
N ALA A 201 -12.18 13.37 -20.22
CA ALA A 201 -12.23 13.92 -18.87
C ALA A 201 -11.90 15.42 -18.86
N LEU A 202 -10.93 15.86 -19.67
CA LEU A 202 -10.61 17.28 -19.88
C LEU A 202 -11.78 18.13 -20.40
N GLU A 203 -12.74 17.52 -21.09
CA GLU A 203 -13.93 18.20 -21.61
C GLU A 203 -15.10 18.23 -20.62
N SER A 204 -15.09 17.34 -19.62
CA SER A 204 -16.26 17.06 -18.76
C SER A 204 -16.03 17.27 -17.28
N SER A 205 -14.77 17.41 -16.83
CA SER A 205 -14.40 17.58 -15.43
C SER A 205 -13.60 18.86 -15.22
N GLU A 206 -13.82 19.49 -14.07
CA GLU A 206 -13.09 20.70 -13.67
C GLU A 206 -11.96 20.39 -12.71
N ASN A 207 -12.04 19.24 -12.02
CA ASN A 207 -11.10 18.87 -10.97
C ASN A 207 -10.35 17.60 -11.34
N PHE A 208 -9.05 17.60 -11.08
CA PHE A 208 -8.20 16.45 -11.30
C PHE A 208 -7.27 16.22 -10.12
N ALA A 209 -7.17 14.96 -9.73
CA ALA A 209 -6.24 14.51 -8.72
C ALA A 209 -5.38 13.36 -9.28
N VAL A 210 -4.09 13.34 -8.97
CA VAL A 210 -3.15 12.34 -9.47
C VAL A 210 -2.53 11.62 -8.28
N LEU A 211 -2.56 10.29 -8.31
CA LEU A 211 -1.78 9.42 -7.45
C LEU A 211 -0.80 8.63 -8.32
N ALA A 212 0.43 8.44 -7.86
CA ALA A 212 1.40 7.68 -8.61
C ALA A 212 2.29 6.81 -7.73
N ASP A 213 2.56 5.61 -8.23
CA ASP A 213 3.44 4.62 -7.63
C ASP A 213 4.55 4.26 -8.60
N ARG A 214 5.80 4.33 -8.14
CA ARG A 214 6.96 3.95 -8.95
C ARG A 214 6.84 2.49 -9.38
N ARG A 215 7.10 2.25 -10.66
CA ARG A 215 7.19 0.94 -11.26
C ARG A 215 8.52 0.74 -11.99
N ILE A 216 9.02 -0.49 -11.93
CA ILE A 216 10.17 -0.92 -12.72
C ILE A 216 9.65 -1.95 -13.71
N ALA A 217 9.79 -1.66 -15.00
CA ALA A 217 9.42 -2.58 -16.08
C ALA A 217 10.38 -3.78 -16.12
N SER A 218 9.98 -4.86 -16.80
CA SER A 218 10.78 -6.08 -16.93
C SER A 218 12.14 -5.86 -17.62
N ASN A 219 12.26 -4.80 -18.41
CA ASN A 219 13.50 -4.38 -19.07
C ASN A 219 14.34 -3.39 -18.23
N GLY A 220 13.96 -3.13 -16.98
CA GLY A 220 14.69 -2.25 -16.05
C GLY A 220 14.37 -0.76 -16.16
N ILE A 221 13.48 -0.35 -17.07
CA ILE A 221 13.04 1.05 -17.18
C ILE A 221 12.24 1.44 -15.94
N THR A 222 12.53 2.60 -15.37
CA THR A 222 11.77 3.15 -14.25
C THR A 222 10.66 4.05 -14.80
N GLY A 223 9.46 3.90 -14.25
CA GLY A 223 8.32 4.72 -14.58
C GLY A 223 7.37 4.82 -13.40
N TYR A 224 6.15 5.24 -13.67
CA TYR A 224 5.08 5.34 -12.68
C TYR A 224 3.80 4.71 -13.21
N GLU A 225 3.14 3.95 -12.34
CA GLU A 225 1.71 3.65 -12.48
C GLU A 225 0.95 4.85 -11.94
N ILE A 226 0.28 5.56 -12.85
CA ILE A 226 -0.51 6.75 -12.57
C ILE A 226 -1.96 6.34 -12.42
N THR A 227 -2.62 6.83 -11.36
CA THR A 227 -4.07 6.86 -11.23
C THR A 227 -4.53 8.31 -11.26
N LEU A 228 -5.15 8.72 -12.36
CA LEU A 228 -5.82 10.00 -12.50
C LEU A 228 -7.27 9.85 -12.02
N MET A 229 -7.69 10.75 -11.14
CA MET A 229 -9.07 10.92 -10.68
C MET A 229 -9.63 12.23 -11.22
N HIS A 230 -10.90 12.23 -11.64
CA HIS A 230 -11.57 13.44 -12.12
C HIS A 230 -13.04 13.50 -11.73
N TRP A 231 -13.56 14.71 -11.55
CA TRP A 231 -14.96 15.02 -11.22
C TRP A 231 -15.34 16.46 -11.59
#